data_AF-A0A9D8GQ99-F1
#
_entry.id   AF-A0A9D8GQ99-F1
#
_cell.length_a   1.000
_cell.length_b   1.000
_cell.length_c   1.000
_cell.angle_alpha   90.00
_cell.angle_beta   90.00
_cell.angle_gamma   90.00
#
_symmetry.space_group_name_H-M   'P 1'
#
loop_
_entity.id
_entity.type
_entity.pdbx_description
1 polymer ?
#
loop_
_entity_poly.entity_id
_entity_poly.type
_entity_poly.pdbx_seq_one_letter_code
_entity_poly.pdbx_strand_id
1 'polypeptide(L)'
;MATRIKDTEVDEQDAARAFAATLQRNLRYVREEEKPELAAVLRRKGWSYRRIAEALTTPYGVVSRWLSGPDLELRQFAAAGRLCAARRAVQAAAPMAPLAAPDQADDAATAAVASRIDALATRLDQIVESLESERQSARGREERLLTAIDELKAAITALRS
;
A
#
# COMPACT_ATOMS: atom_id res chain seq x y z
N MET A 1 -7.31 15.55 -28.22
CA MET A 1 -7.43 14.08 -28.13
C MET A 1 -6.73 13.61 -26.86
N ALA A 2 -7.42 13.54 -25.72
CA ALA A 2 -6.86 12.98 -24.48
C ALA A 2 -7.98 12.71 -23.45
N THR A 3 -8.84 11.71 -23.72
CA THR A 3 -9.87 11.24 -22.78
C THR A 3 -10.04 9.74 -22.95
N ARG A 4 -9.11 8.93 -22.41
CA ARG A 4 -9.24 7.47 -22.42
C ARG A 4 -8.34 6.72 -21.43
N ILE A 5 -8.23 7.20 -20.18
CA ILE A 5 -7.49 6.45 -19.14
C ILE A 5 -8.26 6.39 -17.80
N LYS A 6 -9.22 7.29 -17.56
CA LYS A 6 -9.98 7.30 -16.29
C LYS A 6 -11.13 6.27 -16.23
N ASP A 7 -11.57 5.74 -17.37
CA ASP A 7 -12.76 4.87 -17.40
C ASP A 7 -12.45 3.42 -17.00
N THR A 8 -11.22 2.94 -17.19
CA THR A 8 -10.82 1.56 -16.86
C THR A 8 -10.59 1.32 -15.37
N GLU A 9 -10.14 2.33 -14.61
CA GLU A 9 -9.96 2.22 -13.15
C GLU A 9 -11.30 2.19 -12.40
N VAL A 10 -12.31 2.90 -12.91
CA VAL A 10 -13.66 2.91 -12.33
C VAL A 10 -14.33 1.57 -12.58
N ASP A 11 -14.20 1.02 -13.80
CA ASP A 11 -14.72 -0.32 -14.13
C ASP A 11 -14.06 -1.43 -13.29
N GLU A 12 -12.76 -1.33 -13.01
CA GLU A 12 -12.06 -2.31 -12.18
C GLU A 12 -12.45 -2.17 -10.69
N GLN A 13 -12.72 -0.95 -10.21
CA GLN A 13 -13.24 -0.67 -8.87
C GLN A 13 -14.71 -1.12 -8.69
N ASP A 14 -15.53 -1.00 -9.72
CA ASP A 14 -16.94 -1.41 -9.68
C ASP A 14 -17.10 -2.93 -9.92
N ALA A 15 -16.29 -3.53 -10.80
CA ALA A 15 -16.15 -4.99 -10.88
C ALA A 15 -15.61 -5.57 -9.56
N ALA A 16 -14.68 -4.87 -8.94
CA ALA A 16 -14.15 -5.18 -7.62
C ALA A 16 -15.20 -5.15 -6.50
N ARG A 17 -16.10 -4.15 -6.53
CA ARG A 17 -17.23 -4.00 -5.60
C ARG A 17 -18.31 -5.04 -5.86
N ALA A 18 -18.64 -5.32 -7.12
CA ALA A 18 -19.59 -6.37 -7.50
C ALA A 18 -19.08 -7.76 -7.10
N PHE A 19 -17.77 -8.02 -7.26
CA PHE A 19 -17.15 -9.25 -6.81
C PHE A 19 -17.05 -9.34 -5.28
N ALA A 20 -16.76 -8.23 -4.59
CA ALA A 20 -16.79 -8.16 -3.13
C ALA A 20 -18.21 -8.37 -2.57
N ALA A 21 -19.25 -7.84 -3.21
CA ALA A 21 -20.64 -8.06 -2.84
C ALA A 21 -21.08 -9.51 -3.08
N THR A 22 -20.64 -10.10 -4.19
CA THR A 22 -20.86 -11.53 -4.49
C THR A 22 -20.14 -12.43 -3.48
N LEU A 23 -18.91 -12.07 -3.10
CA LEU A 23 -18.15 -12.76 -2.06
C LEU A 23 -18.75 -12.57 -0.67
N GLN A 24 -19.22 -11.38 -0.30
CA GLN A 24 -19.92 -11.14 0.97
C GLN A 24 -21.19 -11.99 1.10
N ARG A 25 -21.88 -12.25 -0.03
CA ARG A 25 -23.04 -13.15 -0.06
C ARG A 25 -22.66 -14.60 0.25
N ASN A 26 -21.48 -15.04 -0.18
CA ASN A 26 -20.95 -16.39 0.03
C ASN A 26 -20.14 -16.54 1.34
N LEU A 27 -19.56 -15.45 1.86
CA LEU A 27 -18.72 -15.41 3.06
C LEU A 27 -19.52 -15.25 4.37
N ARG A 28 -20.86 -15.13 4.29
CA ARG A 28 -21.75 -15.02 5.46
C ARG A 28 -21.71 -16.21 6.43
N TYR A 29 -21.04 -17.30 6.06
CA TYR A 29 -20.90 -18.52 6.87
C TYR A 29 -19.45 -18.93 7.16
N VAL A 30 -18.46 -18.04 6.96
CA VAL A 30 -17.07 -18.37 7.33
C VAL A 30 -16.91 -18.29 8.84
N ARG A 31 -16.53 -19.40 9.45
CA ARG A 31 -16.24 -19.50 10.89
C ARG A 31 -15.16 -18.50 11.27
N GLU A 32 -15.26 -17.92 12.47
CA GLU A 32 -14.32 -16.88 12.92
C GLU A 32 -12.85 -17.31 12.91
N GLU A 33 -12.62 -18.62 13.04
CA GLU A 33 -11.31 -19.27 13.04
C GLU A 33 -10.65 -19.33 11.64
N GLU A 34 -11.46 -19.31 10.57
CA GLU A 34 -10.98 -19.40 9.18
C GLU A 34 -10.69 -18.01 8.58
N LYS A 35 -11.21 -16.95 9.20
CA LYS A 35 -11.01 -15.55 8.79
C LYS A 35 -9.52 -15.14 8.65
N PRO A 36 -8.59 -15.49 9.55
CA PRO A 36 -7.17 -15.15 9.37
C PRO A 36 -6.52 -15.86 8.17
N GLU A 37 -6.85 -17.14 7.94
CA GLU A 37 -6.33 -17.89 6.79
C GLU A 37 -6.87 -17.32 5.48
N LEU A 38 -8.16 -16.98 5.45
CA LEU A 38 -8.80 -16.36 4.31
C LEU A 38 -8.22 -14.97 4.03
N ALA A 39 -7.93 -14.19 5.07
CA ALA A 39 -7.24 -12.90 4.94
C ALA A 39 -5.86 -13.08 4.30
N ALA A 40 -5.10 -14.11 4.68
CA ALA A 40 -3.79 -14.41 4.09
C ALA A 40 -3.90 -14.85 2.62
N VAL A 41 -4.92 -15.64 2.27
CA VAL A 41 -5.20 -16.02 0.87
C VAL A 41 -5.60 -14.79 0.03
N LEU A 42 -6.48 -13.93 0.54
CA LEU A 42 -6.88 -12.70 -0.15
C LEU A 42 -5.71 -11.74 -0.31
N ARG A 43 -4.82 -11.66 0.68
CA ARG A 43 -3.60 -10.86 0.59
C ARG A 43 -2.66 -11.36 -0.51
N ARG A 44 -2.48 -12.69 -0.63
CA ARG A 44 -1.73 -13.32 -1.74
C ARG A 44 -2.36 -13.06 -3.11
N LYS A 45 -3.69 -12.94 -3.16
CA LYS A 45 -4.44 -12.52 -4.37
C LYS A 45 -4.35 -11.01 -4.65
N GLY A 46 -3.52 -10.26 -3.92
CA GLY A 46 -3.29 -8.84 -4.14
C GLY A 46 -4.31 -7.91 -3.48
N TRP A 47 -5.20 -8.42 -2.61
CA TRP A 47 -6.22 -7.59 -1.99
C TRP A 47 -5.60 -6.62 -0.97
N SER A 48 -6.14 -5.41 -0.92
CA SER A 48 -5.72 -4.41 0.06
C SER A 48 -6.29 -4.72 1.45
N TYR A 49 -5.57 -4.34 2.51
CA TYR A 49 -5.98 -4.57 3.90
C TYR A 49 -7.38 -4.02 4.22
N ARG A 50 -7.71 -2.85 3.67
CA ARG A 50 -9.03 -2.23 3.82
C ARG A 50 -10.13 -3.05 3.15
N ARG A 51 -9.86 -3.60 1.97
CA ARG A 51 -10.82 -4.41 1.22
C ARG A 51 -11.03 -5.78 1.84
N ILE A 52 -9.98 -6.36 2.44
CA ILE A 52 -10.10 -7.60 3.22
C ILE A 52 -10.93 -7.36 4.48
N ALA A 53 -10.72 -6.22 5.17
CA ALA A 53 -11.51 -5.82 6.33
C ALA A 53 -13.00 -5.65 6.01
N GLU A 54 -13.32 -4.99 4.89
CA GLU A 54 -14.68 -4.84 4.39
C GLU A 54 -15.32 -6.17 3.93
N ALA A 55 -14.54 -7.07 3.34
CA ALA A 55 -15.02 -8.39 2.89
C ALA A 55 -15.29 -9.37 4.04
N LEU A 56 -14.49 -9.31 5.12
CA LEU A 56 -14.61 -10.16 6.30
C LEU A 56 -15.45 -9.53 7.42
N THR A 57 -16.03 -8.34 7.19
CA THR A 57 -16.75 -7.52 8.19
C THR A 57 -15.95 -7.40 9.50
N THR A 58 -14.63 -7.30 9.37
CA THR A 58 -13.68 -7.32 10.48
C THR A 58 -12.95 -5.99 10.50
N PRO A 59 -12.80 -5.32 11.65
CA PRO A 59 -12.13 -4.03 11.69
C PRO A 59 -10.69 -4.13 11.16
N TYR A 60 -10.28 -3.09 10.43
CA TYR A 60 -8.96 -3.00 9.78
C TYR A 60 -7.81 -3.36 10.71
N GLY A 61 -7.85 -2.90 11.97
CA GLY A 61 -6.80 -3.18 12.96
C GLY A 61 -6.62 -4.68 13.26
N VAL A 62 -7.70 -5.46 13.25
CA VAL A 62 -7.65 -6.91 13.50
C VAL A 62 -7.07 -7.65 12.30
N VAL A 63 -7.46 -7.26 11.08
CA VAL A 63 -6.89 -7.81 9.84
C VAL A 63 -5.42 -7.45 9.69
N SER A 64 -5.05 -6.22 10.04
CA SER A 64 -3.65 -5.78 10.10
C SER A 64 -2.83 -6.61 11.08
N ARG A 65 -3.39 -6.92 12.26
CA ARG A 65 -2.75 -7.77 13.27
C ARG A 65 -2.54 -9.20 12.78
N TRP A 66 -3.52 -9.81 12.12
CA TRP A 66 -3.38 -11.17 11.57
C TRP A 66 -2.31 -11.28 10.48
N LEU A 67 -2.23 -10.27 9.61
CA LEU A 67 -1.36 -10.29 8.44
C LEU A 67 0.05 -9.75 8.70
N SER A 68 0.25 -8.95 9.75
CA SER A 68 1.55 -8.36 10.07
C SER A 68 2.38 -9.18 11.07
N GLY A 69 1.78 -10.22 11.67
CA GLY A 69 2.43 -11.01 12.70
C GLY A 69 2.70 -10.25 14.01
N PRO A 70 3.10 -10.96 15.09
CA PRO A 70 3.29 -10.39 16.43
C PRO A 70 4.42 -9.35 16.55
N ASP A 71 5.24 -9.14 15.51
CA ASP A 71 6.40 -8.24 15.55
C ASP A 71 6.04 -6.74 15.62
N LEU A 72 4.82 -6.36 15.22
CA LEU A 72 4.38 -4.97 15.39
C LEU A 72 4.02 -4.63 16.85
N GLU A 73 3.64 -5.59 17.68
CA GLU A 73 3.30 -5.31 19.08
C GLU A 73 4.53 -4.90 19.88
N LEU A 74 5.70 -5.51 19.66
CA LEU A 74 6.94 -5.12 20.33
C LEU A 74 7.33 -3.66 20.03
N ARG A 75 7.08 -3.17 18.82
CA ARG A 75 7.31 -1.76 18.46
C ARG A 75 6.27 -0.81 19.03
N GLN A 76 5.00 -1.22 19.09
CA GLN A 76 3.91 -0.39 19.61
C GLN A 76 3.94 -0.29 21.14
N PHE A 77 4.27 -1.37 21.86
CA PHE A 77 4.48 -1.35 23.31
C PHE A 77 5.73 -0.55 23.70
N ALA A 78 6.82 -0.62 22.93
CA ALA A 78 7.98 0.24 23.13
C ALA A 78 7.67 1.74 22.89
N ALA A 79 6.68 2.07 22.07
CA ALA A 79 6.19 3.44 21.90
C ALA A 79 5.26 3.86 23.06
N ALA A 80 4.37 2.97 23.51
CA ALA A 80 3.46 3.22 24.63
C ALA A 80 4.20 3.39 25.97
N GLY A 81 5.26 2.60 26.22
CA GLY A 81 6.11 2.74 27.41
C GLY A 81 6.85 4.08 27.47
N ARG A 82 7.30 4.59 26.30
CA ARG A 82 7.92 5.92 26.19
C ARG A 82 6.93 7.07 26.41
N LEU A 83 5.68 6.91 25.98
CA LEU A 83 4.60 7.89 26.25
C LEU A 83 4.20 7.93 27.72
N CYS A 84 4.19 6.80 28.44
CA CYS A 84 3.94 6.79 29.89
C CYS A 84 5.08 7.45 30.68
N ALA A 85 6.34 7.26 30.27
CA ALA A 85 7.48 7.94 30.87
C ALA A 85 7.45 9.46 30.60
N ALA A 86 7.10 9.87 29.38
CA ALA A 86 6.95 11.28 29.02
C ALA A 86 5.79 11.97 29.79
N ARG A 87 4.65 11.29 29.97
CA ARG A 87 3.52 11.84 30.74
C ARG A 87 3.86 12.06 32.22
N ARG A 88 4.66 11.17 32.80
CA ARG A 88 5.12 11.29 34.19
C ARG A 88 6.15 12.41 34.36
N ALA A 89 7.00 12.65 33.35
CA ALA A 89 7.91 13.79 33.31
C ALA A 89 7.19 15.14 33.15
N VAL A 90 6.11 15.19 32.36
CA VAL A 90 5.29 16.41 32.17
C VAL A 90 4.51 16.77 33.44
N GLN A 91 4.04 15.79 34.23
CA GLN A 91 3.35 16.06 35.49
C GLN A 91 4.29 16.51 36.63
N ALA A 92 5.58 16.16 36.56
CA ALA A 92 6.57 16.58 37.56
C ALA A 92 7.18 17.98 37.28
N ALA A 93 6.97 18.54 36.08
CA ALA A 93 7.64 19.75 35.61
C ALA A 93 6.75 21.00 35.51
N ALA A 94 5.57 21.01 36.15
CA ALA A 94 4.73 22.20 36.20
C ALA A 94 5.23 23.18 37.27
N PRO A 95 5.91 24.26 36.87
CA PRO A 95 5.45 25.58 37.26
C PRO A 95 5.21 26.46 36.02
N MET A 96 3.96 26.91 35.89
CA MET A 96 3.53 28.15 35.23
C MET A 96 4.24 28.52 33.91
N ALA A 97 3.75 28.01 32.78
CA ALA A 97 3.98 28.63 31.46
C ALA A 97 2.63 29.08 30.88
N PRO A 98 2.55 30.27 30.25
CA PRO A 98 1.30 30.80 29.74
C PRO A 98 0.80 29.92 28.58
N LEU A 99 -0.49 29.59 28.62
CA LEU A 99 -1.18 28.85 27.56
C LEU A 99 -0.99 29.57 26.22
N ALA A 100 -0.20 28.98 25.31
CA ALA A 100 -0.16 29.44 23.93
C ALA A 100 -1.55 29.24 23.30
N ALA A 101 -1.99 30.23 22.51
CA ALA A 101 -3.32 30.31 21.93
C ALA A 101 -3.60 29.14 20.95
N PRO A 102 -4.85 28.65 20.87
CA PRO A 102 -5.23 27.48 20.08
C PRO A 102 -4.95 27.61 18.56
N ASP A 103 -4.97 28.81 17.98
CA ASP A 103 -4.74 29.03 16.54
C ASP A 103 -3.34 28.58 16.07
N GLN A 104 -2.31 28.70 16.91
CA GLN A 104 -0.94 28.33 16.53
C GLN A 104 -0.74 26.80 16.42
N ALA A 105 -1.55 26.01 17.12
CA ALA A 105 -1.50 24.56 17.05
C ALA A 105 -2.13 24.02 15.75
N ASP A 106 -3.17 24.68 15.27
CA ASP A 106 -3.84 24.33 14.00
C ASP A 106 -3.00 24.73 12.78
N ASP A 107 -2.31 25.88 12.84
CA ASP A 107 -1.34 26.29 11.80
C ASP A 107 -0.14 25.34 11.70
N ALA A 108 0.36 24.85 12.85
CA ALA A 108 1.45 23.87 12.86
C ALA A 108 1.00 22.51 12.30
N ALA A 109 -0.24 22.09 12.58
CA ALA A 109 -0.80 20.85 12.05
C ALA A 109 -1.02 20.91 10.54
N THR A 110 -1.52 22.04 10.02
CA THR A 110 -1.71 22.24 8.57
C THR A 110 -0.38 22.30 7.82
N ALA A 111 0.64 22.96 8.37
CA ALA A 111 1.99 22.96 7.80
C ALA A 111 2.63 21.55 7.78
N ALA A 112 2.43 20.76 8.84
CA ALA A 112 2.89 19.38 8.89
C ALA A 112 2.21 18.50 7.82
N VAL A 113 0.91 18.69 7.60
CA VAL A 113 0.18 17.98 6.53
C VAL A 113 0.67 18.40 5.14
N ALA A 114 0.89 19.69 4.90
CA ALA A 114 1.43 20.19 3.63
C ALA A 114 2.82 19.57 3.33
N SER A 115 3.74 19.61 4.29
CA SER A 115 5.07 19.00 4.14
C SER A 115 5.00 17.49 3.88
N ARG A 116 4.01 16.80 4.47
CA ARG A 116 3.79 15.38 4.23
C ARG A 116 3.24 15.11 2.83
N ILE A 117 2.38 15.97 2.31
CA ILE A 117 1.89 15.90 0.93
C ILE A 117 3.05 16.08 -0.05
N ASP A 118 3.91 17.07 0.17
CA ASP A 118 5.08 17.32 -0.69
C ASP A 118 6.07 16.15 -0.68
N ALA A 119 6.31 15.56 0.49
CA ALA A 119 7.16 14.37 0.62
C ALA A 119 6.55 13.15 -0.11
N LEU A 120 5.22 12.98 -0.04
CA LEU A 120 4.52 11.93 -0.77
C LEU A 120 4.57 12.17 -2.29
N ALA A 121 4.40 13.41 -2.75
CA ALA A 121 4.51 13.77 -4.16
C ALA A 121 5.91 13.44 -4.69
N THR A 122 6.96 13.89 -4.00
CA THR A 122 8.35 13.57 -4.35
C THR A 122 8.59 12.06 -4.40
N ARG A 123 8.00 11.31 -3.45
CA ARG A 123 8.13 9.85 -3.44
C ARG A 123 7.43 9.17 -4.62
N LEU A 124 6.28 9.69 -5.05
CA LEU A 124 5.58 9.20 -6.24
C LEU A 124 6.40 9.45 -7.50
N ASP A 125 6.99 10.63 -7.65
CA ASP A 125 7.85 10.95 -8.78
C ASP A 125 9.04 9.99 -8.88
N GLN A 126 9.69 9.70 -7.73
CA GLN A 126 10.77 8.70 -7.68
C GLN A 126 10.33 7.30 -8.08
N ILE A 127 9.12 6.89 -7.68
CA ILE A 127 8.56 5.57 -8.05
C ILE A 127 8.29 5.51 -9.55
N VAL A 128 7.69 6.56 -10.12
CA VAL A 128 7.42 6.64 -11.56
C VAL A 128 8.73 6.53 -12.34
N GLU A 129 9.74 7.31 -11.99
CA GLU A 129 11.07 7.26 -12.63
C GLU A 129 11.69 5.86 -12.56
N SER A 130 11.61 5.20 -11.38
CA SER A 130 12.13 3.85 -11.22
C SER A 130 11.43 2.82 -12.10
N LEU A 131 10.10 2.92 -12.23
CA LEU A 131 9.29 2.03 -13.07
C LEU A 131 9.56 2.26 -14.55
N GLU A 132 9.77 3.51 -14.96
CA GLU A 132 10.12 3.84 -16.34
C GLU A 132 11.50 3.29 -16.72
N SER A 133 12.48 3.42 -15.81
CA SER A 133 13.81 2.82 -15.97
C SER A 133 13.77 1.29 -16.08
N GLU A 134 12.97 0.62 -15.23
CA GLU A 134 12.77 -0.82 -15.30
C GLU A 134 12.11 -1.26 -16.62
N ARG A 135 11.06 -0.54 -17.06
CA ARG A 135 10.38 -0.78 -18.33
C ARG A 135 11.33 -0.61 -19.51
N GLN A 136 12.15 0.44 -19.50
CA GLN A 136 13.14 0.67 -20.56
C GLN A 136 14.20 -0.44 -20.60
N SER A 137 14.65 -0.88 -19.43
CA SER A 137 15.59 -2.00 -19.30
C SER A 137 14.99 -3.34 -19.76
N ALA A 138 13.70 -3.56 -19.53
CA ALA A 138 12.98 -4.73 -20.03
C ALA A 138 12.86 -4.70 -21.56
N ARG A 139 12.43 -3.57 -22.13
CA ARG A 139 12.35 -3.38 -23.59
C ARG A 139 13.69 -3.58 -24.28
N GLY A 140 14.77 -3.03 -23.72
CA GLY A 140 16.11 -3.23 -24.27
C GLY A 140 16.62 -4.67 -24.16
N ARG A 141 16.12 -5.48 -23.22
CA ARG A 141 16.41 -6.93 -23.17
C ARG A 141 15.60 -7.68 -24.22
N GLU A 142 14.34 -7.34 -24.39
CA GLU A 142 13.46 -7.92 -25.40
C GLU A 142 14.00 -7.68 -26.82
N GLU A 143 14.39 -6.44 -27.13
CA GLU A 143 14.97 -6.09 -28.43
C GLU A 143 16.23 -6.90 -28.73
N ARG A 144 17.13 -7.04 -27.75
CA ARG A 144 18.33 -7.89 -27.88
C ARG A 144 17.99 -9.36 -28.16
N LEU A 145 16.95 -9.90 -27.51
CA LEU A 145 16.52 -11.28 -27.74
C LEU A 145 15.91 -11.45 -29.14
N LEU A 146 15.13 -10.48 -29.61
CA LEU A 146 14.56 -10.50 -30.96
C LEU A 146 15.66 -10.45 -32.02
N THR A 147 16.65 -9.58 -31.86
CA THR A 147 17.83 -9.53 -32.75
C THR A 147 18.57 -10.86 -32.76
N ALA A 148 18.83 -11.46 -31.58
CA ALA A 148 19.50 -12.76 -31.50
C ALA A 148 18.70 -13.89 -32.17
N ILE A 149 17.36 -13.86 -32.05
CA ILE A 149 16.48 -14.82 -32.73
C ILE A 149 16.59 -14.65 -34.26
N ASP A 150 16.59 -13.42 -34.76
CA ASP A 150 16.68 -13.15 -36.20
C ASP A 150 18.05 -13.53 -36.77
N GLU A 151 19.13 -13.27 -36.03
CA GLU A 151 20.49 -13.75 -36.36
C GLU A 151 20.54 -15.28 -36.44
N LEU A 152 19.96 -15.98 -35.47
CA LEU A 152 19.89 -17.45 -35.46
C LEU A 152 19.08 -17.99 -36.64
N LYS A 153 17.93 -17.38 -36.96
CA LYS A 153 17.13 -17.75 -38.14
C LYS A 153 17.92 -17.56 -39.44
N ALA A 154 18.66 -16.46 -39.57
CA ALA A 154 19.50 -16.21 -40.74
C ALA A 154 20.61 -17.27 -40.86
N ALA A 155 21.29 -17.60 -39.76
CA ALA A 155 22.31 -18.64 -39.73
C ALA A 155 21.76 -20.03 -40.11
N ILE A 156 20.58 -20.39 -39.60
CA ILE A 156 19.88 -21.65 -39.95
C ILE A 156 19.53 -21.69 -41.44
N THR A 157 19.09 -20.56 -42.00
CA THR A 157 18.73 -20.47 -43.42
C THR A 157 19.97 -20.64 -44.30
N ALA A 158 21.09 -20.01 -43.94
CA ALA A 158 22.36 -20.13 -44.65
C ALA A 158 22.98 -21.54 -44.58
N LEU A 159 22.73 -22.30 -43.51
CA LEU A 159 23.17 -23.70 -43.39
C LEU A 159 22.33 -24.68 -44.21
N ARG A 160 21.10 -24.29 -44.60
CA ARG A 160 20.18 -25.11 -45.38
C ARG A 160 20.24 -24.84 -46.89
N SER A 161 20.80 -23.71 -47.30
CA SER A 161 21.12 -23.37 -48.70
C SER A 161 22.46 -23.98 -49.11
#